data_AF-A0A7X2V1T9-F1
#
_entry.id   AF-A0A7X2V1T9-F1
#
_cell.length_a   1.000
_cell.length_b   1.000
_cell.length_c   1.000
_cell.angle_alpha   90.00
_cell.angle_beta   90.00
_cell.angle_gamma   90.00
#
_symmetry.space_group_name_H-M   'P 1'
#
loop_
_entity.id
_entity.type
_entity.pdbx_description
1 polymer ?
#
loop_
_entity_poly.entity_id
_entity_poly.type
_entity_poly.pdbx_seq_one_letter_code
_entity_poly.pdbx_strand_id
1 'polypeptide(L)'
;HIGKPVANTQFYLLDEHGQPVPLGVAGEIYIGGAGVARGYLNRDDLTAERFLKDPFSRALNARMYRTGDLGRYLPDGNIEYLGR
;
A
#
# COMPACT_ATOMS: atom_id res chain seq x y z
N HIS A 1 -9.36 -13.60 -1.94
CA HIS A 1 -9.13 -12.91 -0.65
C HIS A 1 -7.63 -12.82 -0.41
N ILE A 2 -7.10 -11.61 -0.20
CA ILE A 2 -5.66 -11.41 0.10
C ILE A 2 -5.36 -11.67 1.59
N GLY A 3 -6.39 -11.65 2.44
CA GLY A 3 -6.29 -11.95 3.88
C GLY A 3 -6.02 -10.72 4.73
N LYS A 4 -5.45 -10.93 5.93
CA LYS A 4 -5.08 -9.87 6.89
C LYS A 4 -3.59 -9.55 6.82
N PRO A 5 -3.17 -8.33 7.22
CA PRO A 5 -1.76 -8.00 7.27
C PRO A 5 -0.98 -8.96 8.16
N VAL A 6 0.11 -9.52 7.64
CA VAL A 6 1.10 -10.25 8.43
C VAL A 6 1.78 -9.26 9.36
N ALA A 7 2.21 -9.70 10.56
CA ALA A 7 2.88 -8.84 11.53
C ALA A 7 3.97 -7.96 10.86
N ASN A 8 3.96 -6.66 11.19
CA ASN A 8 4.85 -5.64 10.64
C ASN A 8 4.64 -5.23 9.16
N THR A 9 3.56 -5.69 8.52
CA THR A 9 3.09 -5.18 7.21
C THR A 9 1.87 -4.29 7.43
N GLN A 10 1.81 -3.16 6.71
CA GLN A 10 0.66 -2.25 6.72
C GLN A 10 0.05 -2.20 5.33
N PHE A 11 -1.28 -2.17 5.24
CA PHE A 11 -1.99 -2.00 3.99
C PHE A 11 -2.80 -0.71 4.01
N TYR A 12 -2.62 0.11 2.98
CA TYR A 12 -3.42 1.32 2.76
C TYR A 12 -4.21 1.15 1.47
N LEU A 13 -5.46 1.60 1.50
CA LEU A 13 -6.27 1.77 0.30
C LEU A 13 -6.43 3.27 0.08
N LEU A 14 -5.83 3.78 -0.98
CA LEU A 14 -5.75 5.22 -1.24
C LEU A 14 -6.52 5.61 -2.50
N ASP A 15 -7.08 6.81 -2.49
CA ASP A 15 -7.63 7.46 -3.68
C ASP A 15 -6.53 8.10 -4.55
N GLU A 16 -6.94 8.73 -5.65
CA GLU A 16 -6.04 9.40 -6.60
C GLU A 16 -5.27 10.59 -5.99
N HIS A 17 -5.72 11.09 -4.83
CA HIS A 17 -5.07 12.16 -4.07
C HIS A 17 -4.18 11.61 -2.94
N GLY A 18 -4.00 10.29 -2.86
CA GLY A 18 -3.20 9.64 -1.83
C GLY A 18 -3.85 9.66 -0.46
N GLN A 19 -5.17 9.85 -0.36
CA GLN A 19 -5.91 9.84 0.90
C GLN A 19 -6.55 8.47 1.17
N PRO A 20 -6.62 8.01 2.43
CA PRO A 20 -7.31 6.76 2.76
C PRO A 20 -8.77 6.79 2.37
N VAL A 21 -9.23 5.75 1.67
CA VAL A 21 -10.65 5.58 1.33
C VAL A 21 -11.45 5.02 2.52
N PRO A 22 -12.76 5.31 2.62
CA PRO A 22 -13.62 4.70 3.63
C PRO A 22 -13.74 3.17 3.51
N LEU A 23 -14.17 2.51 4.58
CA LEU A 23 -14.45 1.08 4.59
C LEU A 23 -15.45 0.69 3.47
N GLY A 24 -15.16 -0.37 2.73
CA GLY A 24 -15.98 -0.85 1.61
C GLY A 24 -15.82 -0.07 0.30
N VAL A 25 -15.11 1.06 0.29
CA VAL A 25 -14.83 1.85 -0.91
C VAL A 25 -13.57 1.32 -1.60
N ALA A 26 -13.58 1.28 -2.92
CA ALA A 26 -12.42 0.86 -3.70
C ALA A 26 -11.33 1.92 -3.67
N GLY A 27 -10.08 1.49 -3.51
CA GLY A 27 -8.88 2.31 -3.63
C GLY A 27 -7.71 1.48 -4.16
N GLU A 28 -6.63 2.16 -4.54
CA GLU A 28 -5.40 1.48 -4.93
C GLU A 28 -4.69 0.95 -3.67
N ILE A 29 -4.15 -0.25 -3.75
CA ILE A 29 -3.46 -0.94 -2.67
C ILE A 29 -2.01 -0.43 -2.57
N TYR A 30 -1.64 -0.03 -1.36
CA TYR A 30 -0.27 0.31 -0.99
C TYR A 30 0.18 -0.55 0.19
N ILE A 31 1.45 -0.94 0.18
CA ILE A 31 2.05 -1.79 1.21
C ILE A 31 3.14 -1.01 1.94
N GLY A 32 2.96 -0.77 3.24
CA GLY A 32 3.94 -0.16 4.14
C GLY A 32 4.57 -1.17 5.11
N GLY A 33 5.52 -0.67 5.92
CA GLY A 33 6.12 -1.43 7.02
C GLY A 33 7.49 -2.03 6.72
N ALA A 34 7.95 -2.92 7.61
CA ALA A 34 9.34 -3.39 7.62
C ALA A 34 9.73 -4.24 6.40
N GLY A 35 8.74 -4.83 5.71
CA GLY A 35 8.94 -5.67 4.52
C GLY A 35 9.09 -4.90 3.20
N VAL A 36 8.96 -3.57 3.21
CA VAL A 36 9.06 -2.76 1.98
C VAL A 36 10.52 -2.73 1.50
N ALA A 37 10.73 -3.18 0.26
CA ALA A 37 12.06 -3.22 -0.34
C ALA A 37 12.66 -1.82 -0.53
N ARG A 38 13.97 -1.76 -0.78
CA ARG A 38 14.66 -0.49 -1.03
C ARG A 38 14.35 0.13 -2.39
N GLY A 39 13.87 -0.69 -3.32
CA GLY A 39 13.69 -0.32 -4.71
C GLY A 39 14.03 -1.48 -5.63
N TYR A 40 13.99 -1.19 -6.92
CA TYR A 40 14.46 -2.07 -7.98
C TYR A 40 15.94 -1.80 -8.25
N LEU A 41 16.75 -2.86 -8.29
CA LEU A 41 18.19 -2.74 -8.55
C LEU A 41 18.44 -2.08 -9.91
N ASN A 42 19.26 -1.02 -9.93
CA ASN A 42 19.63 -0.24 -11.12
C ASN A 42 18.46 0.36 -11.89
N ARG A 43 17.34 0.66 -11.21
CA ARG A 43 16.13 1.22 -11.81
C ARG A 43 15.58 2.32 -10.91
N ASP A 44 16.35 3.41 -10.79
CA ASP A 44 16.07 4.50 -9.85
C ASP A 44 14.75 5.23 -10.18
N ASP A 45 14.47 5.48 -11.46
CA ASP A 45 13.22 6.14 -11.89
C ASP A 45 11.99 5.33 -11.49
N LEU A 46 12.01 4.02 -11.76
CA LEU A 46 10.91 3.12 -11.40
C LEU A 46 10.82 2.93 -9.88
N THR A 47 11.96 3.00 -9.19
CA THR A 47 11.99 2.97 -7.72
C THR A 47 11.30 4.21 -7.16
N ALA A 48 11.60 5.40 -7.67
CA ALA A 48 10.97 6.65 -7.23
C ALA A 48 9.47 6.67 -7.53
N GLU A 49 9.03 6.05 -8.62
CA GLU A 49 7.60 5.93 -8.99
C GLU A 49 6.83 4.99 -8.05
N ARG A 50 7.45 3.88 -7.61
CA ARG A 50 6.75 2.81 -6.87
C ARG A 50 7.01 2.78 -5.37
N PHE A 51 8.15 3.28 -4.90
CA PHE A 51 8.55 3.25 -3.50
C PHE A 51 8.49 4.67 -2.92
N LEU A 52 7.29 5.04 -2.51
CA LEU A 52 6.95 6.39 -2.07
C LEU A 52 7.23 6.56 -0.57
N LYS A 53 7.33 7.82 -0.13
CA LYS A 53 7.31 8.14 1.30
C LYS A 53 5.97 7.71 1.89
N ASP A 54 6.00 7.07 3.05
CA ASP A 54 4.81 6.71 3.81
C ASP A 54 4.45 7.86 4.78
N PRO A 55 3.38 8.64 4.53
CA PRO A 55 2.97 9.72 5.41
C PRO A 55 2.19 9.24 6.64
N PHE A 56 1.78 7.98 6.68
CA PHE A 56 0.94 7.41 7.74
C PHE A 56 1.78 6.74 8.84
N SER A 57 3.04 6.41 8.54
CA SER A 57 3.99 5.87 9.50
C SER A 57 4.67 6.98 10.33
N ARG A 58 4.88 6.68 11.61
CA ARG A 58 5.68 7.53 12.52
C ARG A 58 7.19 7.29 12.40
N ALA A 59 7.60 6.24 11.68
CA ALA A 59 9.02 5.91 11.54
C ALA A 59 9.72 6.89 10.59
N LEU A 60 10.94 7.29 10.96
CA LEU A 60 11.76 8.15 10.10
C LEU A 60 12.07 7.42 8.79
N ASN A 61 11.91 8.10 7.65
CA ASN A 61 12.16 7.56 6.31
C ASN A 61 11.31 6.31 5.96
N ALA A 62 10.14 6.16 6.58
CA ALA A 62 9.20 5.12 6.20
C ALA A 62 8.80 5.23 4.72
N ARG A 63 8.63 4.08 4.08
CA ARG A 63 8.23 3.96 2.68
C ARG A 63 7.05 3.01 2.53
N MET A 64 6.30 3.25 1.47
CA MET A 64 5.24 2.36 1.01
C MET A 64 5.44 2.02 -0.47
N TYR A 65 5.06 0.81 -0.84
CA TYR A 65 5.09 0.32 -2.21
C TYR A 65 3.70 0.47 -2.85
N ARG A 66 3.63 1.14 -4.01
CA ARG A 66 2.45 1.26 -4.85
C ARG A 66 2.29 0.00 -5.71
N THR A 67 1.27 -0.82 -5.45
CA THR A 67 1.16 -2.11 -6.13
C THR A 67 0.60 -1.99 -7.55
N GLY A 68 -0.22 -0.97 -7.81
CA GLY A 68 -0.99 -0.84 -9.05
C GLY A 68 -2.31 -1.61 -9.02
N ASP A 69 -2.68 -2.23 -7.90
CA ASP A 69 -3.87 -3.06 -7.78
C ASP A 69 -5.00 -2.32 -7.07
N LEU A 70 -6.25 -2.57 -7.46
CA LEU A 70 -7.43 -2.07 -6.78
C LEU A 70 -7.96 -3.09 -5.77
N GLY A 71 -8.39 -2.58 -4.61
CA GLY A 71 -9.02 -3.38 -3.58
C GLY A 71 -9.98 -2.58 -2.72
N ARG A 72 -10.68 -3.28 -1.82
CA ARG A 72 -11.47 -2.66 -0.75
C ARG A 72 -11.38 -3.45 0.54
N TYR A 73 -11.46 -2.75 1.68
CA TYR A 73 -11.63 -3.41 2.97
C TYR A 73 -13.06 -3.91 3.11
N LEU A 74 -13.19 -5.16 3.55
CA LEU A 74 -14.43 -5.76 3.99
C LEU A 74 -14.66 -5.49 5.48
N PRO A 75 -15.91 -5.58 5.98
CA PRO A 75 -16.23 -5.34 7.39
C PRO A 75 -15.46 -6.20 8.39
N ASP A 76 -14.94 -7.36 7.98
CA ASP A 76 -14.14 -8.28 8.79
C ASP A 76 -12.64 -7.91 8.84
N GLY A 77 -12.26 -6.82 8.16
CA GLY A 77 -10.89 -6.31 8.05
C GLY A 77 -10.05 -6.98 6.96
N ASN A 78 -10.61 -7.90 6.17
CA ASN A 78 -9.92 -8.46 5.01
C ASN A 78 -9.93 -7.51 3.81
N ILE A 79 -8.94 -7.65 2.93
CA ILE A 79 -8.93 -6.96 1.64
C ILE A 79 -9.48 -7.90 0.55
N GLU A 80 -10.50 -7.42 -0.15
CA GLU A 80 -10.99 -7.98 -1.40
C GLU A 80 -10.22 -7.33 -2.57
N TYR A 81 -9.66 -8.17 -3.44
CA TYR A 81 -8.97 -7.75 -4.66
C TYR A 81 -9.98 -7.54 -5.79
N LEU A 82 -9.89 -6.41 -6.49
CA LEU A 82 -10.84 -6.02 -7.53
C LEU A 82 -10.23 -6.02 -8.93
N GLY A 83 -8.91 -6.01 -9.07
CA GLY A 83 -8.23 -6.01 -10.36
C GLY A 83 -7.02 -5.07 -10.40
N ARG A 84 -6.53 -4.85 -11.61
CA ARG A 84 -5.44 -3.94 -11.96
C ARG A 84 -5.81 -3.16 -13.21
#